data_AF-A0A7Y0SIP8-F1
#
_entry.id   AF-A0A7Y0SIP8-F1
#
_cell.length_a   1.000
_cell.length_b   1.000
_cell.length_c   1.000
_cell.angle_alpha   90.00
_cell.angle_beta   90.00
_cell.angle_gamma   90.00
#
_symmetry.space_group_name_H-M   'P 1'
#
loop_
_entity.id
_entity.type
_entity.pdbx_description
1 polymer ?
#
loop_
_entity_poly.entity_id
_entity_poly.type
_entity_poly.pdbx_seq_one_letter_code
_entity_poly.pdbx_strand_id
1 'polypeptide(L)'
;HIGGAASTAAAENSVQVKNNGSIKLHNAKSVLADDGKIVITSRATELTIVDEFGRTKEKHKLPYGTLLSKGDGDTVQAGET
;
A
#
# COMPACT_ATOMS: atom_id res chain seq x y z
N HIS A 1 -10.55 -28.46 22.10
CA HIS A 1 -9.36 -28.00 21.35
C HIS A 1 -9.87 -27.07 20.26
N ILE A 2 -9.70 -25.75 20.42
CA ILE A 2 -10.21 -24.76 19.46
C ILE A 2 -9.12 -24.59 18.40
N GLY A 3 -9.21 -25.40 17.34
CA GLY A 3 -8.26 -25.40 16.24
C GLY A 3 -8.50 -24.21 15.32
N GLY A 4 -7.62 -23.22 15.44
CA GLY A 4 -7.14 -22.32 14.39
C GLY A 4 -8.07 -21.99 13.22
N ALA A 5 -8.83 -20.90 13.35
CA ALA A 5 -9.54 -20.26 12.24
C ALA A 5 -9.28 -18.74 12.21
N ALA A 6 -8.07 -18.30 12.57
CA ALA A 6 -7.75 -16.88 12.71
C ALA A 6 -6.74 -16.34 11.68
N SER A 7 -6.18 -17.18 10.81
CA SER A 7 -5.06 -16.76 9.95
C SER A 7 -5.47 -16.16 8.60
N THR A 8 -6.74 -16.25 8.20
CA THR A 8 -7.15 -15.79 6.85
C THR A 8 -7.54 -14.32 6.79
N ALA A 9 -7.86 -13.68 7.93
CA ALA A 9 -8.34 -12.29 7.94
C ALA A 9 -7.23 -11.23 7.90
N ALA A 10 -5.98 -11.59 8.26
CA ALA A 10 -4.87 -10.63 8.27
C ALA A 10 -4.44 -10.22 6.84
N ALA A 11 -4.62 -11.11 5.86
CA ALA A 11 -4.25 -10.87 4.46
C ALA A 11 -5.17 -9.87 3.75
N GLU A 12 -6.37 -9.61 4.28
CA GLU A 12 -7.32 -8.68 3.65
C GLU A 12 -7.00 -7.20 3.94
N ASN A 13 -6.14 -6.90 4.91
CA ASN A 13 -5.86 -5.54 5.36
C ASN A 13 -4.44 -5.05 5.03
N SER A 14 -3.64 -5.84 4.32
CA SER A 14 -2.27 -5.48 3.95
C SER A 14 -2.00 -5.77 2.48
N VAL A 15 -1.54 -4.79 1.73
CA VAL A 15 -1.18 -4.94 0.32
C VAL A 15 0.28 -5.31 0.23
N GLN A 16 0.57 -6.58 -0.05
CA GLN A 16 1.94 -7.01 -0.32
C GLN A 16 2.26 -6.84 -1.80
N VAL A 17 3.35 -6.13 -2.10
CA VAL A 17 3.81 -5.89 -3.47
C VAL A 17 4.43 -7.18 -4.02
N LYS A 18 4.04 -7.61 -5.22
CA LYS A 18 4.58 -8.84 -5.84
C LYS A 18 5.76 -8.57 -6.76
N ASN A 19 5.95 -7.32 -7.18
CA ASN A 19 6.97 -6.93 -8.15
C ASN A 19 7.76 -5.73 -7.67
N ASN A 20 9.06 -5.70 -8.00
CA ASN A 20 9.85 -4.50 -7.77
C ASN A 20 9.32 -3.35 -8.65
N GLY A 21 9.28 -2.15 -8.09
CA GLY A 21 8.82 -0.97 -8.81
C GLY A 21 8.80 0.26 -7.91
N SER A 22 8.08 1.28 -8.35
CA SER A 22 7.85 2.51 -7.60
C SER A 22 6.37 2.68 -7.31
N ILE A 23 6.07 3.15 -6.10
CA ILE A 23 4.72 3.51 -5.69
C ILE A 23 4.30 4.76 -6.44
N LYS A 24 3.09 4.74 -6.99
CA LYS A 24 2.45 5.88 -7.62
C LYS A 24 1.03 6.03 -7.08
N LEU A 25 0.82 7.08 -6.32
CA LEU A 25 -0.44 7.36 -5.66
C LEU A 25 -1.29 8.30 -6.53
N HIS A 26 -2.48 7.86 -6.91
CA HIS A 26 -3.44 8.63 -7.68
C HIS A 26 -4.59 9.12 -6.80
N ASN A 27 -4.93 10.41 -6.92
CA ASN A 27 -5.97 11.08 -6.12
C ASN A 27 -5.80 10.89 -4.60
N ALA A 28 -4.54 10.66 -4.17
CA ALA A 28 -4.20 10.50 -2.78
C ALA A 28 -4.09 11.84 -2.10
N LYS A 29 -4.65 11.91 -0.90
CA LYS A 29 -4.29 12.92 0.09
C LYS A 29 -3.73 12.17 1.26
N SER A 30 -2.57 12.61 1.74
CA SER A 30 -1.88 12.02 2.86
C SER A 30 -1.42 13.08 3.84
N VAL A 31 -1.22 12.68 5.08
CA VAL A 31 -0.63 13.50 6.14
C VAL A 31 0.49 12.71 6.79
N LEU A 32 1.57 13.39 7.16
CA LEU A 32 2.64 12.78 7.95
C LEU A 32 2.23 12.84 9.42
N ALA A 33 2.12 11.68 10.06
CA ALA A 33 1.92 11.58 11.49
C ALA A 33 3.23 11.84 12.24
N ASP A 34 3.12 12.19 13.53
CA ASP A 34 4.28 12.47 14.40
C ASP A 34 5.22 11.25 14.54
N ASP A 35 4.67 10.04 14.40
CA ASP A 35 5.39 8.76 14.38
C ASP A 35 6.18 8.52 13.07
N GLY A 36 6.20 9.49 12.15
CA GLY A 36 6.88 9.39 10.85
C GLY A 36 6.14 8.55 9.80
N LYS A 37 4.94 8.06 10.11
CA LYS A 37 4.10 7.28 9.19
C LYS A 37 3.21 8.18 8.34
N ILE A 38 2.93 7.75 7.12
CA ILE A 38 2.07 8.49 6.19
C ILE A 38 0.64 7.94 6.31
N VAL A 39 -0.32 8.78 6.66
CA VAL A 39 -1.73 8.38 6.80
C VAL A 39 -2.52 8.89 5.59
N ILE A 40 -3.18 7.99 4.86
CA ILE A 40 -4.08 8.36 3.76
C ILE A 40 -5.38 8.94 4.32
N THR A 41 -5.69 10.16 3.92
CA THR A 41 -6.90 10.89 4.33
C THR A 41 -7.94 11.04 3.21
N SER A 42 -7.65 10.50 2.01
CA SER A 42 -8.59 10.47 0.89
C SER A 42 -9.25 9.09 0.74
N ARG A 43 -10.54 9.09 0.39
CA ARG A 43 -11.37 7.88 0.20
C ARG A 43 -11.28 7.31 -1.22
N ALA A 44 -10.77 8.10 -2.15
CA ALA A 44 -10.64 7.75 -3.57
C ALA A 44 -9.17 7.59 -3.96
N THR A 45 -8.37 7.05 -3.05
CA THR A 45 -6.93 6.85 -3.26
C THR A 45 -6.69 5.54 -3.99
N GLU A 46 -5.91 5.59 -5.05
CA GLU A 46 -5.46 4.40 -5.77
C GLU A 46 -3.95 4.33 -5.74
N LEU A 47 -3.40 3.22 -5.26
CA LEU A 47 -1.98 2.92 -5.29
C LEU A 47 -1.68 2.09 -6.52
N THR A 48 -0.71 2.53 -7.30
CA THR A 48 -0.26 1.85 -8.50
C THR A 48 1.23 1.57 -8.36
N ILE A 49 1.66 0.35 -8.63
CA ILE A 49 3.08 0.03 -8.73
C ILE A 49 3.47 0.15 -10.20
N VAL A 50 4.46 1.00 -10.49
CA VAL A 50 5.02 1.17 -11.84
C VAL A 50 6.43 0.60 -11.89
N ASP A 51 6.82 0.04 -13.03
CA ASP A 51 8.22 -0.34 -13.26
C ASP A 51 9.08 0.87 -13.68
N GLU A 52 10.37 0.64 -13.88
CA GLU A 52 11.34 1.65 -14.36
C GLU A 52 10.95 2.26 -15.73
N PHE A 53 10.22 1.53 -16.56
CA PHE A 53 9.72 2.00 -17.85
C PHE A 53 8.38 2.75 -17.74
N GLY A 54 7.91 3.00 -16.51
CA GLY A 54 6.63 3.67 -16.23
C GLY A 54 5.41 2.82 -16.52
N ARG A 55 5.56 1.50 -16.67
CA ARG A 55 4.43 0.60 -16.93
C ARG A 55 3.79 0.17 -15.62
N THR A 56 2.48 0.32 -15.53
CA THR A 56 1.69 -0.17 -14.39
C THR A 56 1.78 -1.69 -14.30
N LYS A 57 2.35 -2.18 -13.20
CA LYS A 57 2.42 -3.60 -12.84
C LYS A 57 1.23 -4.00 -11.99
N GLU A 58 0.88 -3.19 -11.00
CA GLU A 58 -0.16 -3.48 -10.04
C GLU A 58 -0.97 -2.23 -9.73
N LYS A 59 -2.25 -2.42 -9.40
CA LYS A 59 -3.14 -1.35 -8.96
C LYS A 59 -4.03 -1.85 -7.83
N HIS A 60 -4.06 -1.09 -6.74
CA HIS A 60 -4.75 -1.40 -5.50
C HIS A 60 -5.52 -0.16 -5.02
N LYS A 61 -6.75 -0.34 -4.55
CA LYS A 61 -7.50 0.76 -3.92
C LYS A 61 -7.13 0.85 -2.45
N LEU A 62 -6.75 2.04 -2.00
CA LEU A 62 -6.41 2.26 -0.59
C LEU A 62 -7.61 2.85 0.16
N PRO A 63 -8.07 2.21 1.25
CA PRO A 63 -9.11 2.77 2.10
C PRO A 63 -8.59 4.00 2.86
N TYR A 64 -9.55 4.81 3.33
CA TYR A 64 -9.24 5.92 4.24
C TYR A 64 -8.63 5.40 5.54
N GLY A 65 -7.62 6.10 6.06
CA GLY A 65 -6.90 5.71 7.27
C GLY A 65 -5.85 4.62 7.04
N THR A 66 -5.53 4.29 5.78
CA THR A 66 -4.38 3.44 5.47
C THR A 66 -3.10 4.10 5.97
N LEU A 67 -2.31 3.35 6.74
CA LEU A 67 -0.95 3.76 7.08
C LEU A 67 0.01 3.21 6.03
N LEU A 68 0.84 4.09 5.49
CA LEU A 68 1.90 3.76 4.55
C LEU A 68 3.25 4.01 5.20
N SER A 69 4.14 3.05 5.03
CA SER A 69 5.56 3.14 5.42
C SER A 69 6.39 3.92 4.39
N LYS A 70 5.86 4.06 3.17
CA LYS A 70 6.52 4.65 1.99
C LYS A 70 5.61 5.65 1.29
N GLY A 71 6.20 6.69 0.74
CA GLY A 71 5.50 7.79 0.07
C GLY A 71 5.21 7.54 -1.42
N ASP A 72 4.60 8.53 -2.07
CA ASP A 72 4.53 8.57 -3.53
C ASP A 72 5.94 8.71 -4.12
N GLY A 73 6.23 7.93 -5.17
CA GLY A 73 7.53 7.90 -5.83
C GLY A 73 8.58 7.01 -5.16
N ASP A 74 8.31 6.50 -3.96
CA ASP A 74 9.23 5.58 -3.29
C ASP A 74 9.32 4.24 -4.02
N THR A 75 10.51 3.66 -4.00
CA THR A 75 10.76 2.33 -4.53
C THR A 75 10.37 1.26 -3.52
N VAL A 76 9.76 0.19 -4.03
CA VAL A 76 9.33 -0.98 -3.27
C VAL A 76 9.87 -2.24 -3.93
N GLN A 77 10.17 -3.22 -3.09
CA GLN A 77 10.61 -4.53 -3.56
C GLN A 77 9.50 -5.57 -3.48
N ALA A 78 9.60 -6.59 -4.32
CA ALA A 78 8.72 -7.75 -4.26
C ALA A 78 8.82 -8.41 -2.87
N GLY A 79 7.67 -8.57 -2.22
CA GLY A 79 7.55 -9.11 -0.87
C GLY A 79 7.37 -8.06 0.22
N GLU A 80 7.49 -6.77 -0.08
CA GLU A 80 7.28 -5.67 0.87
C GLU A 80 5.78 -5.39 1.10
N THR A 81 5.42 -4.94 2.30
CA THR A 81 4.04 -4.78 2.79
C THR A 81 3.79 -3.37 3.32
#